data_AF-A0A151EMM6-F1
#
_entry.id   AF-A0A151EMM6-F1
#
_cell.length_a   1.000
_cell.length_b   1.000
_cell.length_c   1.000
_cell.angle_alpha   90.00
_cell.angle_beta   90.00
_cell.angle_gamma   90.00
#
_symmetry.space_group_name_H-M   'P 1'
#
loop_
_entity.id
_entity.type
_entity.pdbx_description
1 polymer ?
#
loop_
_entity_poly.entity_id
_entity_poly.type
_entity_poly.pdbx_seq_one_letter_code
_entity_poly.pdbx_strand_id
1 'polypeptide(L)'
;MRKAFIAEIILLATILVVGIGIAGAGKPNSHFKALFEPLDAEARAYLAAEPYLSAEDYDALAVYLVKTYNRNLTLIVQELEHTTGQSLSKEARESLKYLIVREHIHRILQENIPEVENATILEIEPLLTEVCSDGSNTYNIFYTPMTSIPYPIYYWVQVYPDVYGGSGYDDAGKYYNVNGDNDLYKVRAEYTSTWVKYTLYFYDEDHPDPTTDALYDAWRLLWYGRIEDIESFTVENNTINFNGIWDNNMTYAEWWGQHGNKTRSYTTTVYVSNVWNHAMDRYDKNPSMGKVWWYTAW
;
A
#
# COMPACT_ATOMS: atom_id res chain seq x y z
N MET A 1 -53.95 3.75 32.65
CA MET A 1 -53.99 2.27 32.58
C MET A 1 -53.01 1.86 31.48
N ARG A 2 -51.78 1.45 31.81
CA ARG A 2 -51.31 0.06 32.05
C ARG A 2 -51.42 -0.76 30.73
N LYS A 3 -50.37 -1.36 30.13
CA LYS A 3 -49.06 -1.93 30.56
C LYS A 3 -48.12 -1.99 29.31
N ALA A 4 -46.79 -1.78 29.32
CA ALA A 4 -45.68 -2.60 29.89
C ALA A 4 -45.72 -4.07 29.39
N PHE A 5 -44.66 -4.77 28.93
CA PHE A 5 -43.22 -4.75 29.24
C PHE A 5 -42.44 -5.81 28.38
N ILE A 6 -41.09 -5.94 28.58
CA ILE A 6 -40.09 -6.99 28.16
C ILE A 6 -39.23 -6.57 26.94
N ALA A 7 -37.94 -6.14 26.96
CA ALA A 7 -36.73 -6.36 27.82
C ALA A 7 -36.38 -7.85 27.96
N GLU A 8 -35.23 -8.44 27.62
CA GLU A 8 -33.79 -8.11 27.53
C GLU A 8 -33.09 -9.34 26.88
N ILE A 9 -31.85 -9.20 26.39
CA ILE A 9 -30.68 -10.01 26.82
C ILE A 9 -29.40 -9.31 26.33
N ILE A 10 -28.52 -9.03 27.29
CA ILE A 10 -27.15 -8.50 27.19
C ILE A 10 -26.18 -9.70 27.22
N LEU A 11 -25.11 -9.67 26.42
CA LEU A 11 -23.78 -10.20 26.81
C LEU A 11 -22.72 -9.58 25.88
N LEU A 12 -22.00 -8.52 26.27
CA LEU A 12 -20.74 -8.51 27.03
C LEU A 12 -19.64 -9.39 26.41
N ALA A 13 -18.74 -8.76 25.65
CA ALA A 13 -17.37 -9.20 25.50
C ALA A 13 -16.45 -8.01 25.84
N THR A 14 -16.06 -7.98 27.10
CA THR A 14 -14.99 -7.14 27.63
C THR A 14 -13.67 -7.75 27.18
N ILE A 15 -12.89 -7.04 26.37
CA ILE A 15 -11.44 -7.23 26.34
C ILE A 15 -10.82 -5.93 26.83
N LEU A 16 -10.12 -6.05 27.95
CA LEU A 16 -9.44 -5.00 28.66
C LEU A 16 -7.96 -5.34 28.53
N VAL A 17 -7.25 -4.71 27.59
CA VAL A 17 -5.79 -4.61 27.62
C VAL A 17 -5.37 -3.20 27.20
N VAL A 18 -5.24 -2.37 28.23
CA VAL A 18 -4.15 -1.39 28.47
C VAL A 18 -3.73 -0.48 27.31
N GLY A 19 -4.36 0.70 27.26
CA GLY A 19 -3.63 1.96 27.40
C GLY A 19 -2.99 2.62 26.18
N ILE A 20 -3.76 3.01 25.17
CA ILE A 20 -3.56 4.27 24.42
C ILE A 20 -4.95 4.85 24.13
N GLY A 21 -5.16 6.12 24.45
CA GLY A 21 -6.47 6.77 24.35
C GLY A 21 -6.92 6.90 22.90
N ILE A 22 -8.00 6.21 22.53
CA ILE A 22 -8.74 6.50 21.31
C ILE A 22 -9.54 7.77 21.57
N ALA A 23 -8.95 8.91 21.23
CA ALA A 23 -9.68 10.15 21.02
C ALA A 23 -10.66 9.91 19.86
N GLY A 24 -11.92 10.28 20.09
CA GLY A 24 -13.05 9.86 19.27
C GLY A 24 -13.02 10.34 17.82
N ALA A 25 -14.02 9.88 17.07
CA ALA A 25 -14.34 10.33 15.71
C ALA A 25 -14.27 11.86 15.61
N GLY A 26 -13.08 12.35 15.23
CA GLY A 26 -12.74 13.75 15.20
C GLY A 26 -13.36 14.37 13.95
N LYS A 27 -13.81 15.61 14.08
CA LYS A 27 -14.02 16.48 12.92
C LYS A 27 -12.77 16.37 12.02
N PRO A 28 -12.91 16.35 10.68
CA PRO A 28 -11.75 16.34 9.80
C PRO A 28 -10.78 17.43 10.26
N ASN A 29 -9.52 17.07 10.48
CA ASN A 29 -8.51 18.00 10.97
C ASN A 29 -8.31 19.09 9.92
N SER A 30 -9.12 20.15 10.02
CA SER A 30 -9.23 21.21 9.03
C SER A 30 -7.92 21.98 8.89
N HIS A 31 -7.07 21.95 9.91
CA HIS A 31 -5.76 22.58 9.86
C HIS A 31 -4.79 21.77 9.00
N PHE A 32 -4.65 20.47 9.30
CA PHE A 32 -3.81 19.57 8.52
C PHE A 32 -4.18 19.59 7.03
N LYS A 33 -5.48 19.47 6.72
CA LYS A 33 -5.95 19.52 5.32
C LYS A 33 -5.58 20.85 4.65
N ALA A 34 -5.76 21.98 5.33
CA ALA A 34 -5.40 23.29 4.79
C ALA A 34 -3.88 23.46 4.54
N LEU A 35 -3.03 22.74 5.28
CA LEU A 35 -1.59 22.75 5.03
C LEU A 35 -1.22 21.97 3.77
N PHE A 36 -1.90 20.85 3.49
CA PHE A 36 -1.56 19.95 2.38
C PHE A 36 -2.28 20.27 1.06
N GLU A 37 -3.49 20.84 1.13
CA GLU A 37 -4.34 21.14 -0.02
C GLU A 37 -3.68 21.97 -1.14
N PRO A 38 -2.82 22.97 -0.87
CA PRO A 38 -2.10 23.67 -1.93
C PRO A 38 -1.16 22.76 -2.74
N LEU A 39 -0.50 21.81 -2.08
CA LEU A 39 0.39 20.83 -2.72
C LEU A 39 -0.42 19.87 -3.58
N ASP A 40 -1.53 19.33 -3.04
CA ASP A 40 -2.45 18.45 -3.79
C ASP A 40 -2.99 19.15 -5.04
N ALA A 41 -3.46 20.40 -4.90
CA ALA A 41 -3.98 21.17 -6.02
C ALA A 41 -2.93 21.37 -7.14
N GLU A 42 -1.69 21.67 -6.79
CA GLU A 42 -0.61 21.85 -7.77
C GLU A 42 -0.19 20.52 -8.41
N ALA A 43 -0.05 19.45 -7.63
CA ALA A 43 0.27 18.12 -8.14
C ALA A 43 -0.80 17.62 -9.12
N ARG A 44 -2.09 17.76 -8.76
CA ARG A 44 -3.21 17.38 -9.63
C ARG A 44 -3.27 18.23 -10.89
N ALA A 45 -3.04 19.54 -10.80
CA ALA A 45 -3.01 20.42 -11.96
C ALA A 45 -1.89 20.04 -12.94
N TYR A 46 -0.71 19.67 -12.43
CA TYR A 46 0.41 19.21 -13.23
C TYR A 46 0.09 17.87 -13.92
N LEU A 47 -0.36 16.88 -13.15
CA LEU A 47 -0.66 15.54 -13.66
C LEU A 47 -1.88 15.47 -14.59
N ALA A 48 -2.79 16.45 -14.50
CA ALA A 48 -3.85 16.62 -15.49
C ALA A 48 -3.32 17.06 -16.86
N ALA A 49 -2.19 17.77 -16.91
CA ALA A 49 -1.51 18.16 -18.14
C ALA A 49 -0.54 17.09 -18.65
N GLU A 50 0.13 16.39 -17.72
CA GLU A 50 1.13 15.35 -18.00
C GLU A 50 0.76 14.04 -17.27
N PRO A 51 -0.19 13.25 -17.80
CA PRO A 51 -0.73 12.07 -17.11
C PRO A 51 0.21 10.86 -17.09
N TYR A 52 1.35 10.95 -17.78
CA TYR A 52 2.37 9.91 -17.83
C TYR A 52 3.73 10.53 -17.53
N LEU A 53 4.36 10.11 -16.43
CA LEU A 53 5.69 10.58 -16.06
C LEU A 53 6.74 9.50 -16.33
N SER A 54 7.89 9.93 -16.85
CA SER A 54 9.12 9.15 -16.74
C SER A 54 9.56 9.06 -15.26
N ALA A 55 10.46 8.15 -14.94
CA ALA A 55 10.99 8.06 -13.58
C ALA A 55 11.73 9.35 -13.19
N GLU A 56 12.44 9.94 -14.15
CA GLU A 56 13.14 11.21 -13.98
C GLU A 56 12.19 12.39 -13.75
N ASP A 57 11.10 12.48 -14.52
CA ASP A 57 10.11 13.57 -14.38
C ASP A 57 9.31 13.43 -13.07
N TYR A 58 9.02 12.20 -12.66
CA TYR A 58 8.40 11.90 -11.37
C TYR A 58 9.26 12.40 -10.20
N ASP A 59 10.56 12.05 -10.19
CA ASP A 59 11.51 12.49 -9.16
C ASP A 59 11.68 14.02 -9.17
N ALA A 60 11.79 14.61 -10.37
CA ALA A 60 11.90 16.06 -10.53
C ALA A 60 10.67 16.81 -10.00
N LEU A 61 9.46 16.29 -10.25
CA LEU A 61 8.22 16.85 -9.72
C LEU A 61 8.18 16.76 -8.19
N ALA A 62 8.55 15.61 -7.63
CA ALA A 62 8.60 15.42 -6.17
C ALA A 62 9.57 16.40 -5.50
N VAL A 63 10.79 16.54 -6.04
CA VAL A 63 11.79 17.50 -5.56
C VAL A 63 11.27 18.94 -5.65
N TYR A 64 10.62 19.28 -6.76
CA TYR A 64 10.00 20.60 -6.94
C TYR A 64 8.93 20.87 -5.88
N LEU A 65 7.98 19.96 -5.68
CA LEU A 65 6.89 20.12 -4.71
C LEU A 65 7.42 20.19 -3.27
N VAL A 66 8.39 19.36 -2.89
CA VAL A 66 9.03 19.43 -1.57
C VAL A 66 9.68 20.80 -1.35
N LYS A 67 10.40 21.32 -2.35
CA LYS A 67 11.06 22.62 -2.25
C LYS A 67 10.05 23.77 -2.16
N THR A 68 9.01 23.75 -2.99
CA THR A 68 7.97 24.79 -3.05
C THR A 68 7.14 24.83 -1.76
N TYR A 69 6.77 23.67 -1.23
CA TYR A 69 5.90 23.53 -0.06
C TYR A 69 6.64 23.17 1.24
N ASN A 70 7.96 23.38 1.29
CA ASN A 70 8.80 22.99 2.45
C ASN A 70 8.27 23.52 3.79
N ARG A 71 7.73 24.75 3.82
CA ARG A 71 7.15 25.32 5.04
C ARG A 71 5.92 24.52 5.49
N ASN A 72 5.01 24.22 4.57
CA ASN A 72 3.80 23.46 4.84
C ASN A 72 4.15 22.04 5.29
N LEU A 73 5.03 21.37 4.55
CA LEU A 73 5.51 20.02 4.87
C LEU A 73 6.23 19.97 6.23
N THR A 74 6.97 21.03 6.61
CA THR A 74 7.58 21.11 7.94
C THR A 74 6.53 21.18 9.05
N LEU A 75 5.46 21.97 8.86
CA LEU A 75 4.36 22.05 9.83
C LEU A 75 3.58 20.74 9.92
N ILE A 76 3.38 20.07 8.78
CA ILE A 76 2.78 18.73 8.72
C ILE A 76 3.61 17.74 9.52
N VAL A 77 4.93 17.65 9.28
CA VAL A 77 5.79 16.73 10.03
C VAL A 77 5.76 17.02 11.53
N GLN A 78 5.72 18.29 11.95
CA GLN A 78 5.59 18.66 13.36
C GLN A 78 4.24 18.22 13.96
N GLU A 79 3.15 18.35 13.19
CA GLU A 79 1.82 17.89 13.61
C GLU A 79 1.77 16.36 13.71
N LEU A 80 2.42 15.64 12.81
CA LEU A 80 2.57 14.19 12.86
C LEU A 80 3.37 13.76 14.10
N GLU A 81 4.55 14.35 14.34
CA GLU A 81 5.37 14.11 15.53
C GLU A 81 4.59 14.37 16.83
N HIS A 82 3.78 15.43 16.86
CA HIS A 82 2.93 15.72 18.00
C HIS A 82 1.83 14.68 18.19
N THR A 83 1.21 14.23 17.11
CA THR A 83 0.08 13.29 17.13
C THR A 83 0.51 11.87 17.53
N THR A 84 1.66 11.42 17.02
CA THR A 84 2.19 10.06 17.27
C THR A 84 3.05 9.98 18.53
N GLY A 85 3.54 11.12 19.03
CA GLY A 85 4.53 11.16 20.11
C GLY A 85 5.94 10.75 19.66
N GLN A 86 6.15 10.55 18.35
CA GLN A 86 7.46 10.22 17.78
C GLN A 86 8.28 11.48 17.49
N SER A 87 9.59 11.32 17.31
CA SER A 87 10.48 12.42 16.93
C SER A 87 11.55 11.93 15.98
N LEU A 88 11.69 12.63 14.85
CA LEU A 88 12.68 12.33 13.83
C LEU A 88 13.93 13.20 13.98
N SER A 89 15.05 12.65 13.52
CA SER A 89 16.25 13.44 13.23
C SER A 89 15.95 14.46 12.12
N LYS A 90 16.82 15.46 11.96
CA LYS A 90 16.63 16.46 10.89
C LYS A 90 16.61 15.79 9.51
N GLU A 91 17.52 14.85 9.30
CA GLU A 91 17.65 14.10 8.05
C GLU A 91 16.40 13.26 7.79
N ALA A 92 15.91 12.53 8.79
CA ALA A 92 14.71 11.71 8.66
C ALA A 92 13.44 12.55 8.42
N ARG A 93 13.37 13.78 8.96
CA ARG A 93 12.28 14.72 8.61
C ARG A 93 12.30 15.08 7.13
N GLU A 94 13.46 15.39 6.55
CA GLU A 94 13.54 15.70 5.11
C GLU A 94 13.18 14.48 4.25
N SER A 95 13.60 13.29 4.68
CA SER A 95 13.19 12.03 4.07
C SER A 95 11.67 11.83 4.12
N LEU A 96 11.02 11.99 5.28
CA LEU A 96 9.57 11.83 5.40
C LEU A 96 8.79 12.82 4.51
N LYS A 97 9.25 14.07 4.38
CA LYS A 97 8.65 15.03 3.44
C LYS A 97 8.70 14.53 2.01
N TYR A 98 9.85 13.97 1.61
CA TYR A 98 10.03 13.42 0.28
C TYR A 98 9.14 12.20 0.05
N LEU A 99 9.06 11.30 1.03
CA LEU A 99 8.17 10.14 0.99
C LEU A 99 6.70 10.55 0.81
N ILE A 100 6.18 11.44 1.66
CA ILE A 100 4.81 11.96 1.60
C ILE A 100 4.47 12.50 0.21
N VAL A 101 5.39 13.27 -0.40
CA VAL A 101 5.16 13.88 -1.71
C VAL A 101 5.20 12.84 -2.83
N ARG A 102 6.17 11.92 -2.81
CA ARG A 102 6.24 10.83 -3.79
C ARG A 102 4.98 9.99 -3.75
N GLU A 103 4.58 9.54 -2.56
CA GLU A 103 3.38 8.74 -2.40
C GLU A 103 2.14 9.48 -2.92
N HIS A 104 2.04 10.77 -2.62
CA HIS A 104 0.91 11.55 -3.11
C HIS A 104 0.86 11.69 -4.65
N ILE A 105 2.01 11.89 -5.30
CA ILE A 105 2.09 11.91 -6.78
C ILE A 105 1.69 10.55 -7.34
N HIS A 106 2.23 9.45 -6.78
CA HIS A 106 1.92 8.08 -7.18
C HIS A 106 0.43 7.80 -7.07
N ARG A 107 -0.18 8.20 -5.94
CA ARG A 107 -1.61 8.06 -5.72
C ARG A 107 -2.45 8.74 -6.81
N ILE A 108 -2.10 9.96 -7.21
CA ILE A 108 -2.81 10.67 -8.28
C ILE A 108 -2.64 9.94 -9.62
N LEU A 109 -1.45 9.39 -9.90
CA LEU A 109 -1.22 8.59 -11.11
C LEU A 109 -2.08 7.31 -11.12
N GLN A 110 -2.20 6.61 -9.99
CA GLN A 110 -3.06 5.43 -9.85
C GLN A 110 -4.55 5.77 -10.07
N GLU A 111 -5.00 6.93 -9.56
CA GLU A 111 -6.35 7.44 -9.78
C GLU A 111 -6.65 7.74 -11.26
N ASN A 112 -5.62 8.06 -12.04
CA ASN A 112 -5.74 8.37 -13.46
C ASN A 112 -5.70 7.13 -14.38
N ILE A 113 -5.47 5.92 -13.86
CA ILE A 113 -5.51 4.69 -14.67
C ILE A 113 -6.95 4.50 -15.17
N PRO A 114 -7.20 4.64 -16.49
CA PRO A 114 -8.57 4.68 -17.03
C PRO A 114 -9.35 3.42 -16.69
N GLU A 115 -10.62 3.59 -16.33
CA GLU A 115 -11.61 2.52 -16.37
C GLU A 115 -11.96 2.21 -17.84
N VAL A 116 -12.27 0.95 -18.13
CA VAL A 116 -12.62 0.54 -19.50
C VAL A 116 -14.13 0.38 -19.62
N GLU A 117 -14.74 1.01 -20.62
CA GLU A 117 -16.17 0.86 -20.88
C GLU A 117 -16.55 -0.62 -21.09
N ASN A 118 -17.65 -1.04 -20.44
CA ASN A 118 -18.17 -2.41 -20.46
C ASN A 118 -17.27 -3.47 -19.82
N ALA A 119 -16.30 -3.07 -18.99
CA ALA A 119 -15.55 -4.03 -18.21
C ALA A 119 -16.46 -4.74 -17.17
N THR A 120 -16.25 -6.04 -17.02
CA THR A 120 -16.81 -6.82 -15.92
C THR A 120 -15.93 -6.64 -14.69
N ILE A 121 -16.53 -6.57 -13.51
CA ILE A 121 -15.81 -6.45 -12.24
C ILE A 121 -15.99 -7.73 -11.45
N LEU A 122 -14.89 -8.29 -10.96
CA LEU A 122 -14.86 -9.36 -9.97
C LEU A 122 -14.06 -8.87 -8.75
N GLU A 123 -14.67 -8.91 -7.59
CA GLU A 123 -13.99 -8.69 -6.30
C GLU A 123 -13.75 -10.03 -5.63
N ILE A 124 -12.57 -10.19 -5.04
CA ILE A 124 -12.13 -11.44 -4.47
C ILE A 124 -11.38 -11.19 -3.17
N GLU A 125 -11.73 -11.96 -2.16
CA GLU A 125 -11.14 -11.90 -0.82
C GLU A 125 -10.34 -13.18 -0.59
N PRO A 126 -9.03 -13.09 -0.26
CA PRO A 126 -8.24 -14.29 -0.04
C PRO A 126 -8.66 -15.04 1.23
N LEU A 127 -8.89 -16.35 1.11
CA LEU A 127 -9.29 -17.23 2.21
C LEU A 127 -8.13 -18.13 2.64
N LEU A 128 -7.71 -18.11 3.92
CA LEU A 128 -6.64 -18.99 4.39
C LEU A 128 -7.04 -20.46 4.20
N THR A 129 -6.21 -21.23 3.50
CA THR A 129 -6.48 -22.63 3.17
C THR A 129 -5.47 -23.61 3.76
N GLU A 130 -4.18 -23.28 3.74
CA GLU A 130 -3.14 -24.19 4.19
C GLU A 130 -1.98 -23.41 4.83
N VAL A 131 -1.33 -24.06 5.80
CA VAL A 131 -0.05 -23.63 6.37
C VAL A 131 0.95 -24.75 6.11
N CYS A 132 1.98 -24.49 5.32
CA CYS A 132 3.05 -25.46 5.06
C CYS A 132 4.40 -24.96 5.59
N SER A 133 5.38 -25.85 5.68
CA SER A 133 6.74 -25.50 6.13
C SER A 133 7.76 -26.35 5.39
N ASP A 134 8.89 -25.75 5.02
CA ASP A 134 10.04 -26.45 4.41
C ASP A 134 11.15 -26.75 5.43
N GLY A 135 10.87 -26.55 6.73
CA GLY A 135 11.82 -26.71 7.82
C GLY A 135 12.69 -25.47 8.10
N SER A 136 12.72 -24.47 7.20
CA SER A 136 13.37 -23.17 7.43
C SER A 136 12.36 -22.01 7.48
N ASN A 137 11.22 -22.16 6.81
CA ASN A 137 10.18 -21.15 6.68
C ASN A 137 8.79 -21.77 6.89
N THR A 138 7.83 -20.92 7.26
CA THR A 138 6.39 -21.24 7.25
C THR A 138 5.73 -20.46 6.12
N TYR A 139 4.84 -21.11 5.39
CA TYR A 139 4.11 -20.54 4.26
C TYR A 139 2.63 -20.65 4.51
N ASN A 140 1.92 -19.53 4.36
CA ASN A 140 0.47 -19.51 4.42
C ASN A 140 -0.06 -19.39 3.00
N ILE A 141 -0.99 -20.28 2.64
CA ILE A 141 -1.59 -20.39 1.32
C ILE A 141 -3.06 -20.00 1.43
N PHE A 142 -3.49 -19.02 0.64
CA PHE A 142 -4.86 -18.53 0.63
C PHE A 142 -5.53 -18.84 -0.72
N TYR A 143 -6.83 -19.13 -0.80
CA TYR A 143 -7.57 -19.41 -2.04
C TYR A 143 -8.52 -18.27 -2.43
N THR A 144 -8.60 -18.01 -3.74
CA THR A 144 -9.28 -16.86 -4.37
C THR A 144 -9.80 -17.27 -5.77
N PRO A 145 -11.10 -17.46 -6.07
CA PRO A 145 -11.51 -17.97 -7.38
C PRO A 145 -11.41 -16.94 -8.53
N MET A 146 -10.79 -17.31 -9.68
CA MET A 146 -10.60 -16.43 -10.87
C MET A 146 -11.03 -17.04 -12.23
N THR A 147 -11.95 -18.02 -12.23
CA THR A 147 -12.28 -18.86 -13.41
C THR A 147 -12.69 -18.14 -14.70
N SER A 148 -13.16 -16.89 -14.63
CA SER A 148 -13.78 -16.18 -15.76
C SER A 148 -12.97 -15.01 -16.31
N ILE A 149 -11.80 -14.72 -15.74
CA ILE A 149 -10.96 -13.58 -16.11
C ILE A 149 -9.98 -13.99 -17.22
N PRO A 150 -9.85 -13.26 -18.34
CA PRO A 150 -8.76 -13.49 -19.28
C PRO A 150 -7.45 -13.06 -18.62
N TYR A 151 -6.39 -13.87 -18.70
CA TYR A 151 -5.12 -13.60 -17.99
C TYR A 151 -5.20 -13.67 -16.45
N PRO A 152 -5.69 -14.78 -15.87
CA PRO A 152 -5.80 -14.93 -14.42
C PRO A 152 -4.41 -14.98 -13.75
N ILE A 153 -4.20 -14.14 -12.73
CA ILE A 153 -3.03 -14.25 -11.86
C ILE A 153 -3.35 -15.21 -10.73
N TYR A 154 -2.73 -16.39 -10.78
CA TYR A 154 -2.95 -17.47 -9.81
C TYR A 154 -2.15 -17.32 -8.53
N TYR A 155 -1.07 -16.55 -8.51
CA TYR A 155 -0.24 -16.42 -7.33
C TYR A 155 0.15 -14.97 -7.10
N TRP A 156 -0.35 -14.38 -6.04
CA TRP A 156 0.18 -13.14 -5.47
C TRP A 156 1.12 -13.53 -4.34
N VAL A 157 2.35 -13.05 -4.35
CA VAL A 157 3.36 -13.51 -3.38
C VAL A 157 3.85 -12.33 -2.56
N GLN A 158 3.59 -12.34 -1.26
CA GLN A 158 4.13 -11.38 -0.30
C GLN A 158 5.34 -11.95 0.44
N VAL A 159 6.23 -11.09 0.92
CA VAL A 159 7.29 -11.49 1.85
C VAL A 159 6.72 -11.66 3.24
N TYR A 160 7.21 -12.64 3.98
CA TYR A 160 6.69 -13.00 5.30
C TYR A 160 6.67 -11.83 6.31
N PRO A 161 7.72 -10.98 6.41
CA PRO A 161 7.71 -9.86 7.36
C PRO A 161 6.62 -8.82 7.07
N ASP A 162 6.17 -8.71 5.83
CA ASP A 162 5.09 -7.79 5.45
C ASP A 162 3.75 -8.22 6.07
N VAL A 163 3.55 -9.52 6.21
CA VAL A 163 2.31 -10.08 6.76
C VAL A 163 2.40 -10.25 8.28
N TYR A 164 3.53 -10.71 8.81
CA TYR A 164 3.65 -11.12 10.21
C TYR A 164 4.61 -10.28 11.05
N GLY A 165 5.21 -9.27 10.45
CA GLY A 165 6.18 -8.42 11.11
C GLY A 165 7.53 -9.11 11.31
N GLY A 166 8.44 -8.35 11.90
CA GLY A 166 9.76 -8.82 12.29
C GLY A 166 10.86 -7.85 11.88
N SER A 167 12.08 -8.20 12.27
CA SER A 167 13.28 -7.46 11.88
C SER A 167 14.35 -8.38 11.34
N GLY A 168 15.17 -7.85 10.43
CA GLY A 168 16.18 -8.64 9.75
C GLY A 168 16.87 -7.84 8.65
N TYR A 169 17.49 -8.58 7.72
CA TYR A 169 18.11 -8.02 6.54
C TYR A 169 17.50 -8.65 5.30
N ASP A 170 17.28 -7.83 4.27
CA ASP A 170 16.87 -8.31 2.95
C ASP A 170 18.07 -8.84 2.14
N ASP A 171 17.82 -9.28 0.91
CA ASP A 171 18.85 -9.84 0.03
C ASP A 171 19.87 -8.82 -0.50
N ALA A 172 19.63 -7.51 -0.30
CA ALA A 172 20.62 -6.47 -0.53
C ALA A 172 21.42 -6.11 0.74
N GLY A 173 21.14 -6.77 1.87
CA GLY A 173 21.77 -6.49 3.16
C GLY A 173 21.25 -5.22 3.84
N LYS A 174 20.04 -4.76 3.47
CA LYS A 174 19.38 -3.61 4.09
C LYS A 174 18.53 -4.08 5.26
N TYR A 175 18.60 -3.34 6.35
CA TYR A 175 17.87 -3.65 7.57
C TYR A 175 16.40 -3.23 7.45
N TYR A 176 15.50 -4.08 7.94
CA TYR A 176 14.09 -3.74 8.16
C TYR A 176 13.66 -4.05 9.58
N ASN A 177 12.65 -3.33 10.05
CA ASN A 177 11.90 -3.62 11.26
C ASN A 177 10.46 -3.15 11.05
N VAL A 178 9.56 -4.10 10.81
CA VAL A 178 8.14 -3.86 10.46
C VAL A 178 7.23 -4.60 11.43
N ASN A 179 6.03 -4.08 11.66
CA ASN A 179 5.00 -4.66 12.50
C ASN A 179 4.21 -5.76 11.79
N GLY A 180 4.15 -5.73 10.46
CA GLY A 180 3.31 -6.61 9.67
C GLY A 180 1.85 -6.21 9.77
N ASP A 181 0.96 -7.18 9.60
CA ASP A 181 -0.47 -7.01 9.39
C ASP A 181 -0.81 -6.30 8.05
N ASN A 182 0.09 -6.36 7.04
CA ASN A 182 -0.11 -5.77 5.70
C ASN A 182 -0.68 -6.78 4.69
N ASP A 183 -1.51 -7.71 5.15
CA ASP A 183 -2.08 -8.77 4.32
C ASP A 183 -2.80 -8.19 3.09
N LEU A 184 -2.58 -8.82 1.92
CA LEU A 184 -3.47 -8.68 0.79
C LEU A 184 -4.86 -9.20 1.18
N TYR A 185 -5.82 -8.30 1.37
CA TYR A 185 -7.16 -8.68 1.82
C TYR A 185 -8.22 -8.62 0.73
N LYS A 186 -7.93 -7.93 -0.39
CA LYS A 186 -8.85 -7.88 -1.52
C LYS A 186 -8.11 -7.71 -2.85
N VAL A 187 -8.62 -8.38 -3.87
CA VAL A 187 -8.25 -8.20 -5.27
C VAL A 187 -9.51 -7.83 -6.04
N ARG A 188 -9.48 -6.67 -6.71
CA ARG A 188 -10.49 -6.26 -7.68
C ARG A 188 -9.93 -6.45 -9.08
N ALA A 189 -10.54 -7.32 -9.87
CA ALA A 189 -10.23 -7.52 -11.28
C ALA A 189 -11.31 -6.86 -12.14
N GLU A 190 -10.93 -5.85 -12.89
CA GLU A 190 -11.77 -5.22 -13.90
C GLU A 190 -11.32 -5.69 -15.28
N TYR A 191 -12.19 -6.31 -16.08
CA TYR A 191 -11.75 -7.01 -17.29
C TYR A 191 -12.73 -6.97 -18.46
N THR A 192 -12.16 -7.00 -19.67
CA THR A 192 -12.85 -7.32 -20.93
C THR A 192 -12.36 -8.68 -21.44
N SER A 193 -12.63 -9.08 -22.68
CA SER A 193 -12.09 -10.33 -23.24
C SER A 193 -10.59 -10.31 -23.53
N THR A 194 -9.96 -9.13 -23.59
CA THR A 194 -8.55 -8.95 -24.02
C THR A 194 -7.72 -8.09 -23.08
N TRP A 195 -8.29 -7.65 -21.96
CA TRP A 195 -7.65 -6.72 -21.04
C TRP A 195 -8.13 -6.96 -19.61
N VAL A 196 -7.24 -6.79 -18.63
CA VAL A 196 -7.55 -6.79 -17.19
C VAL A 196 -6.79 -5.67 -16.49
N LYS A 197 -7.43 -4.98 -15.55
CA LYS A 197 -6.78 -4.23 -14.47
C LYS A 197 -6.97 -4.99 -13.17
N TYR A 198 -5.86 -5.30 -12.52
CA TYR A 198 -5.87 -5.80 -11.16
C TYR A 198 -5.61 -4.62 -10.23
N THR A 199 -6.48 -4.45 -9.23
CA THR A 199 -6.27 -3.55 -8.10
C THR A 199 -6.21 -4.40 -6.83
N LEU A 200 -5.09 -4.30 -6.13
CA LEU A 200 -4.77 -5.03 -4.92
C LEU A 200 -4.95 -4.10 -3.73
N TYR A 201 -5.49 -4.63 -2.64
CA TYR A 201 -5.72 -3.88 -1.41
C TYR A 201 -5.01 -4.59 -0.25
N PHE A 202 -4.09 -3.87 0.38
CA PHE A 202 -3.33 -4.31 1.54
C PHE A 202 -3.80 -3.53 2.76
N TYR A 203 -3.76 -4.15 3.93
CA TYR A 203 -4.24 -3.48 5.15
C TYR A 203 -3.39 -2.26 5.55
N ASP A 204 -2.12 -2.20 5.17
CA ASP A 204 -1.21 -1.08 5.46
C ASP A 204 -0.10 -0.95 4.40
N GLU A 205 0.92 -0.10 4.66
CA GLU A 205 2.16 0.07 3.92
C GLU A 205 3.37 0.31 4.87
N ASP A 206 3.77 -0.72 5.62
CA ASP A 206 4.76 -0.53 6.71
C ASP A 206 6.12 -0.05 6.19
N HIS A 207 6.55 1.14 6.63
CA HIS A 207 7.91 1.59 6.37
C HIS A 207 8.92 0.73 7.16
N PRO A 208 10.10 0.35 6.60
CA PRO A 208 11.09 -0.49 7.29
C PRO A 208 11.72 0.10 8.56
N ASP A 209 11.31 1.31 8.95
CA ASP A 209 11.71 2.02 10.17
C ASP A 209 10.44 2.38 10.96
N PRO A 210 10.21 1.80 12.15
CA PRO A 210 8.95 1.95 12.90
C PRO A 210 8.63 3.39 13.32
N THR A 211 9.63 4.27 13.38
CA THR A 211 9.40 5.68 13.75
C THR A 211 8.83 6.44 12.56
N THR A 212 9.42 6.23 11.39
CA THR A 212 8.96 6.80 10.12
C THR A 212 7.60 6.25 9.73
N ASP A 213 7.42 4.94 9.93
CA ASP A 213 6.18 4.19 9.73
C ASP A 213 4.98 4.82 10.45
N ALA A 214 5.02 4.91 11.78
CA ALA A 214 3.95 5.51 12.56
C ALA A 214 3.58 6.95 12.14
N LEU A 215 4.56 7.72 11.66
CA LEU A 215 4.33 9.08 11.15
C LEU A 215 3.70 9.08 9.75
N TYR A 216 4.07 8.11 8.92
CA TYR A 216 3.52 7.89 7.60
C TYR A 216 2.06 7.45 7.69
N ASP A 217 1.72 6.50 8.56
CA ASP A 217 0.34 6.06 8.79
C ASP A 217 -0.55 7.20 9.29
N ALA A 218 -0.02 7.99 10.23
CA ALA A 218 -0.72 9.17 10.72
C ALA A 218 -1.01 10.17 9.59
N TRP A 219 -0.08 10.34 8.65
CA TRP A 219 -0.31 11.18 7.46
C TRP A 219 -1.39 10.58 6.56
N ARG A 220 -1.34 9.28 6.26
CA ARG A 220 -2.35 8.59 5.44
C ARG A 220 -3.74 8.70 6.07
N LEU A 221 -3.86 8.48 7.39
CA LEU A 221 -5.10 8.64 8.14
C LEU A 221 -5.65 10.07 8.09
N LEU A 222 -4.80 11.07 8.31
CA LEU A 222 -5.24 12.47 8.35
C LEU A 222 -5.62 13.00 6.96
N TRP A 223 -4.93 12.56 5.90
CA TRP A 223 -5.16 13.00 4.54
C TRP A 223 -6.22 12.16 3.81
N TYR A 224 -5.99 10.85 3.70
CA TYR A 224 -6.82 9.91 2.95
C TYR A 224 -7.92 9.26 3.79
N GLY A 225 -7.84 9.32 5.12
CA GLY A 225 -8.82 8.70 6.01
C GLY A 225 -8.65 7.19 6.18
N ARG A 226 -7.48 6.66 5.80
CA ARG A 226 -7.19 5.23 5.75
C ARG A 226 -5.66 5.00 5.84
N ILE A 227 -5.23 3.79 6.15
CA ILE A 227 -3.81 3.36 6.07
C ILE A 227 -3.59 2.35 4.96
N GLU A 228 -4.65 1.68 4.51
CA GLU A 228 -4.61 0.65 3.48
C GLU A 228 -3.91 1.12 2.21
N ASP A 229 -3.00 0.28 1.72
CA ASP A 229 -2.36 0.48 0.43
C ASP A 229 -3.18 -0.12 -0.72
N ILE A 230 -3.15 0.57 -1.85
CA ILE A 230 -3.97 0.24 -3.02
C ILE A 230 -3.13 0.40 -4.28
N GLU A 231 -2.72 -0.73 -4.83
CA GLU A 231 -1.84 -0.77 -6.01
C GLU A 231 -2.55 -1.38 -7.21
N SER A 232 -2.26 -0.88 -8.42
CA SER A 232 -2.85 -1.42 -9.65
C SER A 232 -1.87 -1.63 -10.78
N PHE A 233 -2.11 -2.68 -11.56
CA PHE A 233 -1.43 -2.91 -12.83
C PHE A 233 -2.39 -3.48 -13.87
N THR A 234 -1.99 -3.48 -15.13
CA THR A 234 -2.83 -3.97 -16.23
C THR A 234 -2.19 -5.15 -16.95
N VAL A 235 -3.02 -5.99 -17.57
CA VAL A 235 -2.63 -7.09 -18.44
C VAL A 235 -3.39 -7.00 -19.74
N GLU A 236 -2.67 -6.95 -20.85
CA GLU A 236 -3.23 -6.98 -22.20
C GLU A 236 -2.23 -7.58 -23.18
N ASN A 237 -2.69 -8.17 -24.27
CA ASN A 237 -1.80 -8.68 -25.34
C ASN A 237 -0.67 -9.59 -24.80
N ASN A 238 -0.98 -10.49 -23.86
CA ASN A 238 -0.01 -11.35 -23.16
C ASN A 238 1.13 -10.59 -22.46
N THR A 239 0.85 -9.40 -21.96
CA THR A 239 1.83 -8.50 -21.36
C THR A 239 1.27 -7.88 -20.09
N ILE A 240 2.07 -7.88 -19.02
CA ILE A 240 1.79 -7.17 -17.76
C ILE A 240 2.48 -5.81 -17.83
N ASN A 241 1.74 -4.74 -17.52
CA ASN A 241 2.24 -3.37 -17.44
C ASN A 241 2.20 -2.89 -15.99
N PHE A 242 3.37 -2.91 -15.34
CA PHE A 242 3.60 -2.32 -14.02
C PHE A 242 3.90 -0.82 -14.18
N ASN A 243 2.86 -0.01 -14.38
CA ASN A 243 2.99 1.44 -14.58
C ASN A 243 2.97 2.16 -13.24
N GLY A 244 4.12 2.69 -12.82
CA GLY A 244 4.31 3.34 -11.53
C GLY A 244 4.39 2.39 -10.35
N ILE A 245 4.34 1.07 -10.57
CA ILE A 245 4.29 0.09 -9.47
C ILE A 245 5.44 -0.91 -9.53
N TRP A 246 6.33 -0.80 -10.51
CA TRP A 246 7.45 -1.75 -10.63
C TRP A 246 8.47 -1.54 -9.49
N ASP A 247 8.95 -2.63 -8.90
CA ASP A 247 9.96 -2.63 -7.82
C ASP A 247 11.31 -1.97 -8.15
N ASN A 248 11.54 -1.60 -9.41
CA ASN A 248 12.79 -1.00 -9.90
C ASN A 248 14.05 -1.85 -9.63
N ASN A 249 13.90 -3.18 -9.58
CA ASN A 249 14.90 -4.15 -9.14
C ASN A 249 15.42 -3.95 -7.72
N MET A 250 14.63 -3.31 -6.86
CA MET A 250 14.97 -3.12 -5.46
C MET A 250 14.45 -4.28 -4.60
N THR A 251 15.00 -4.38 -3.41
CA THR A 251 14.69 -5.40 -2.41
C THR A 251 13.80 -4.81 -1.31
N TYR A 252 13.29 -5.68 -0.42
CA TYR A 252 12.20 -5.35 0.50
C TYR A 252 12.43 -4.07 1.31
N ALA A 253 13.63 -3.90 1.84
CA ALA A 253 13.97 -2.82 2.75
C ALA A 253 14.59 -1.60 2.03
N GLU A 254 14.42 -1.47 0.70
CA GLU A 254 14.81 -0.26 -0.02
C GLU A 254 13.95 0.93 0.41
N TRP A 255 14.58 2.08 0.65
CA TRP A 255 13.87 3.30 1.10
C TRP A 255 13.55 4.25 -0.06
N TRP A 256 14.35 4.25 -1.13
CA TRP A 256 14.19 5.21 -2.22
C TRP A 256 14.24 4.58 -3.60
N GLY A 257 13.59 5.23 -4.56
CA GLY A 257 13.65 4.84 -5.97
C GLY A 257 12.79 3.63 -6.33
N GLN A 258 11.81 3.25 -5.50
CA GLN A 258 10.73 2.32 -5.86
C GLN A 258 9.74 2.96 -6.85
N HIS A 259 8.74 2.19 -7.29
CA HIS A 259 7.60 2.66 -8.12
C HIS A 259 8.00 3.12 -9.53
N GLY A 260 8.73 2.25 -10.24
CA GLY A 260 9.11 2.45 -11.64
C GLY A 260 8.05 1.99 -12.65
N ASN A 261 8.37 2.13 -13.94
CA ASN A 261 7.57 1.59 -15.04
C ASN A 261 8.23 0.34 -15.63
N LYS A 262 7.45 -0.74 -15.81
CA LYS A 262 7.96 -1.94 -16.49
C LYS A 262 6.89 -2.74 -17.21
N THR A 263 7.25 -3.19 -18.40
CA THR A 263 6.49 -4.14 -19.20
C THR A 263 7.14 -5.52 -19.12
N ARG A 264 6.36 -6.56 -18.81
CA ARG A 264 6.80 -7.95 -18.73
C ARG A 264 5.86 -8.84 -19.54
N SER A 265 6.38 -9.93 -20.12
CA SER A 265 5.50 -10.98 -20.66
C SER A 265 4.61 -11.52 -19.55
N TYR A 266 3.37 -11.87 -19.92
CA TYR A 266 2.39 -12.45 -19.02
C TYR A 266 2.92 -13.69 -18.29
N THR A 267 2.45 -13.82 -17.05
CA THR A 267 2.70 -14.92 -16.15
C THR A 267 1.54 -15.01 -15.17
N THR A 268 1.37 -16.15 -14.52
CA THR A 268 0.33 -16.39 -13.52
C THR A 268 0.80 -16.08 -12.10
N THR A 269 1.97 -15.50 -11.93
CA THR A 269 2.59 -15.23 -10.62
C THR A 269 3.17 -13.82 -10.59
N VAL A 270 2.80 -13.05 -9.57
CA VAL A 270 3.31 -11.70 -9.30
C VAL A 270 3.78 -11.63 -7.85
N TYR A 271 4.97 -11.10 -7.63
CA TYR A 271 5.50 -10.81 -6.31
C TYR A 271 5.04 -9.41 -5.93
N VAL A 272 4.14 -9.31 -4.97
CA VAL A 272 3.36 -8.10 -4.71
C VAL A 272 3.91 -7.23 -3.58
N SER A 273 5.01 -7.66 -2.95
CA SER A 273 5.72 -6.91 -1.90
C SER A 273 7.24 -7.09 -2.07
N ASN A 274 7.74 -6.90 -3.29
CA ASN A 274 9.20 -6.93 -3.51
C ASN A 274 9.90 -5.78 -2.78
N VAL A 275 9.18 -4.68 -2.56
CA VAL A 275 9.54 -3.59 -1.66
C VAL A 275 8.39 -3.38 -0.66
N TRP A 276 8.70 -2.82 0.51
CA TRP A 276 7.76 -2.57 1.60
C TRP A 276 6.49 -1.79 1.19
N ASN A 277 6.60 -0.93 0.19
CA ASN A 277 5.48 -0.16 -0.35
C ASN A 277 4.72 -0.87 -1.48
N HIS A 278 4.62 -2.19 -1.40
CA HIS A 278 3.95 -3.07 -2.36
C HIS A 278 4.33 -2.88 -3.83
N ALA A 279 5.52 -2.35 -4.12
CA ALA A 279 6.04 -2.36 -5.49
C ALA A 279 6.33 -3.80 -5.94
N MET A 280 6.00 -4.11 -7.20
CA MET A 280 5.84 -5.48 -7.70
C MET A 280 6.72 -5.78 -8.91
N ASP A 281 6.98 -7.07 -9.17
CA ASP A 281 7.49 -7.60 -10.44
C ASP A 281 7.05 -9.07 -10.55
N ARG A 282 7.31 -9.70 -11.69
CA ARG A 282 7.17 -11.16 -11.85
C ARG A 282 8.35 -11.95 -11.29
N TYR A 283 9.38 -11.28 -10.79
CA TYR A 283 10.61 -11.90 -10.30
C TYR A 283 10.73 -11.63 -8.81
N ASP A 284 11.07 -12.66 -8.05
CA ASP A 284 11.39 -12.52 -6.63
C ASP A 284 12.69 -11.71 -6.47
N LYS A 285 12.62 -10.56 -5.80
CA LYS A 285 13.83 -9.79 -5.44
C LYS A 285 14.40 -10.21 -4.10
N ASN A 286 13.65 -10.99 -3.33
CA ASN A 286 13.97 -11.37 -1.96
C ASN A 286 14.00 -12.90 -1.78
N PRO A 287 14.63 -13.72 -2.65
CA PRO A 287 14.59 -15.18 -2.59
C PRO A 287 14.98 -15.82 -1.23
N SER A 288 15.76 -15.16 -0.37
CA SER A 288 16.09 -15.70 0.96
C SER A 288 15.00 -15.49 2.01
N MET A 289 14.08 -14.53 1.79
CA MET A 289 13.04 -14.19 2.75
C MET A 289 11.87 -15.19 2.63
N GLY A 290 11.26 -15.53 3.78
CA GLY A 290 10.02 -16.31 3.80
C GLY A 290 8.91 -15.65 2.97
N LYS A 291 7.93 -16.45 2.51
CA LYS A 291 6.88 -15.99 1.60
C LYS A 291 5.49 -16.40 2.06
N VAL A 292 4.52 -15.54 1.80
CA VAL A 292 3.09 -15.81 1.90
C VAL A 292 2.51 -15.85 0.48
N TRP A 293 1.78 -16.91 0.16
CA TRP A 293 1.28 -17.17 -1.19
C TRP A 293 -0.24 -17.05 -1.23
N TRP A 294 -0.74 -16.01 -1.87
CA TRP A 294 -2.17 -15.83 -2.14
C TRP A 294 -2.49 -16.52 -3.46
N TYR A 295 -2.97 -17.75 -3.37
CA TYR A 295 -3.36 -18.56 -4.50
C TYR A 295 -4.76 -18.21 -4.98
N THR A 296 -4.91 -18.13 -6.30
CA THR A 296 -6.20 -17.89 -6.94
C THR A 296 -6.42 -18.98 -7.98
N ALA A 297 -7.50 -19.75 -7.86
CA ALA A 297 -7.72 -20.88 -8.76
C ALA A 297 -9.17 -21.29 -8.91
N TRP A 298 -9.31 -22.16 -9.90
CA TRP A 298 -10.52 -22.66 -10.53
C TRP A 298 -11.62 -23.16 -9.58
#